data_AF-A0A6B3FDS5-F1
#
_entry.id   AF-A0A6B3FDS5-F1
#
_cell.length_a   1.000
_cell.length_b   1.000
_cell.length_c   1.000
_cell.angle_alpha   90.00
_cell.angle_beta   90.00
_cell.angle_gamma   90.00
#
_symmetry.space_group_name_H-M   'P 1'
#
loop_
_entity.id
_entity.type
_entity.pdbx_description
1 polymer ?
#
loop_
_entity_poly.entity_id
_entity_poly.type
_entity_poly.pdbx_seq_one_letter_code
_entity_poly.pdbx_strand_id
1 'polypeptide(L)' 'RDVAEYYLTVGEGMTRALRARPTTLERYPEGVEGESFFQKRAPKNHPSWLRTARISFPSGRYADELCPEEP' A
#
# COMPACT_ATOMS: atom_id res chain seq x y z
N ARG A 1 6.25 -8.84 13.70
CA ARG A 1 5.30 -8.43 14.77
C ARG A 1 5.47 -6.95 15.07
N ASP A 2 6.69 -6.54 15.44
CA ASP A 2 7.03 -5.16 15.82
C ASP A 2 6.63 -4.11 14.78
N VAL A 3 6.87 -4.38 13.49
CA VAL A 3 6.46 -3.47 12.40
C VAL A 3 4.94 -3.25 12.34
N ALA A 4 4.15 -4.30 12.58
CA ALA A 4 2.70 -4.17 12.59
C ALA A 4 2.23 -3.38 13.82
N GLU A 5 2.82 -3.64 14.99
CA GLU A 5 2.54 -2.90 16.23
C GLU A 5 2.95 -1.42 16.13
N TYR A 6 4.05 -1.14 15.43
CA TYR A 6 4.46 0.23 15.11
C TYR A 6 3.42 0.94 14.24
N TYR A 7 2.95 0.31 13.15
CA TYR A 7 1.92 0.91 12.29
C TYR A 7 0.59 1.11 13.02
N LEU A 8 0.20 0.22 13.93
CA LEU A 8 -0.97 0.45 14.80
C LEU A 8 -0.78 1.67 15.71
N THR A 9 0.45 1.91 16.19
CA THR A 9 0.76 3.04 17.07
C THR A 9 0.74 4.39 16.33
N VAL A 10 1.17 4.42 15.06
CA VAL A 10 1.24 5.66 14.25
C VAL A 10 0.11 5.80 13.23
N GLY A 11 -0.83 4.85 13.18
CA GLY A 11 -1.81 4.68 12.11
C GLY A 11 -2.61 5.94 11.80
N GLU A 12 -3.10 6.64 12.82
CA GLU A 12 -3.84 7.89 12.59
C GLU A 12 -3.02 8.98 11.89
N GLY A 13 -1.77 9.18 12.32
CA GLY A 13 -0.87 10.18 11.72
C GLY A 13 -0.47 9.81 10.31
N MET A 14 -0.13 8.53 10.11
CA MET A 14 0.24 7.98 8.82
C MET A 14 -0.92 8.08 7.82
N THR A 15 -2.12 7.63 8.19
CA THR A 15 -3.27 7.67 7.30
C THR A 15 -3.65 9.10 6.97
N ARG A 16 -3.55 10.08 7.88
CA ARG A 16 -3.77 11.49 7.52
C ARG A 16 -2.82 11.98 6.42
N ALA A 17 -1.56 11.57 6.44
CA ALA A 17 -0.59 11.96 5.42
C ALA A 17 -0.85 11.28 4.07
N LEU A 18 -1.27 10.01 4.09
CA LEU A 18 -1.47 9.17 2.91
C LEU A 18 -2.91 9.11 2.42
N ARG A 19 -3.85 9.79 3.10
CA ARG A 19 -5.29 9.69 2.84
C ARG A 19 -5.62 9.98 1.38
N ALA A 20 -6.37 9.07 0.76
CA ALA A 20 -6.83 9.15 -0.61
C ALA A 20 -5.68 9.28 -1.65
N ARG A 21 -4.47 8.79 -1.32
CA ARG A 21 -3.34 8.75 -2.23
C ARG A 21 -3.09 7.31 -2.71
N PRO A 22 -3.07 7.06 -4.05
CA PRO A 22 -2.56 5.81 -4.59
C PRO A 22 -1.14 5.55 -4.05
N THR A 23 -0.97 4.39 -3.42
CA THR A 23 0.24 4.05 -2.67
C THR A 23 0.80 2.73 -3.16
N THR A 24 2.01 2.80 -3.72
CA THR A 24 2.82 1.63 -4.04
C THR A 24 3.41 1.05 -2.76
N LEU A 25 3.41 -0.28 -2.62
CA LEU A 25 4.03 -0.97 -1.50
C LEU A 25 5.40 -1.51 -1.91
N GLU A 26 6.46 -1.16 -1.18
CA GLU A 26 7.70 -1.92 -1.19
C GLU A 26 7.63 -3.00 -0.12
N ARG A 27 7.91 -4.25 -0.50
CA ARG A 27 7.68 -5.41 0.37
C ARG A 27 8.95 -6.23 0.49
N TYR A 28 9.20 -6.71 1.71
CA TYR A 28 10.34 -7.54 2.09
C TYR A 28 9.83 -8.80 2.81
N PRO A 29 9.38 -9.83 2.09
CA PRO A 29 8.79 -11.02 2.70
C PRO A 29 9.75 -11.76 3.65
N GLU A 30 11.03 -11.82 3.27
CA GLU A 30 12.11 -12.49 4.02
C GLU A 30 12.90 -11.51 4.91
N GLY A 31 12.38 -10.30 5.14
CA GLY A 31 13.06 -9.24 5.90
C GLY A 31 13.96 -8.35 5.04
N VAL A 32 14.46 -7.27 5.66
CA VAL A 32 15.16 -6.16 4.97
C VAL A 32 16.52 -6.54 4.36
N GLU A 33 17.11 -7.65 4.79
CA GLU A 33 18.33 -8.19 4.20
C GLU A 33 18.06 -9.09 2.98
N GLY A 34 16.81 -9.48 2.76
CA GLY A 34 16.37 -10.28 1.63
C GLY A 34 15.97 -9.45 0.41
N GLU A 35 15.38 -10.12 -0.58
CA GLU A 35 14.86 -9.45 -1.78
C GLU A 35 13.63 -8.58 -1.47
N SER A 36 13.60 -7.39 -2.09
CA SER A 36 12.44 -6.51 -2.09
C SER A 36 11.74 -6.52 -3.44
N PHE A 37 10.46 -6.17 -3.44
CA PHE A 37 9.74 -5.87 -4.67
C PHE A 37 8.71 -4.77 -4.49
N PHE A 38 8.46 -4.02 -5.56
CA PHE A 38 7.42 -2.99 -5.61
C PHE A 38 6.10 -3.57 -6.12
N GLN A 39 5.07 -3.53 -5.27
CA GLN A 39 3.70 -3.90 -5.59
C GLN A 39 2.87 -2.65 -5.87
N LYS A 40 2.75 -2.29 -7.15
CA LYS A 40 1.90 -1.20 -7.63
C LYS A 40 0.43 -1.60 -7.67
N ARG A 41 0.13 -2.74 -8.28
CA ARG A 41 -1.24 -3.23 -8.43
C ARG A 41 -1.73 -3.88 -7.13
N ALA A 42 -2.90 -3.49 -6.67
CA ALA A 42 -3.60 -4.15 -5.58
C ALA A 42 -3.84 -5.65 -5.92
N PRO A 43 -3.72 -6.58 -4.95
CA PRO A 43 -4.00 -7.99 -5.19
C PRO A 43 -5.44 -8.19 -5.67
N LYS A 44 -5.70 -9.15 -6.58
CA LYS A 44 -7.07 -9.40 -7.07
C LYS A 44 -8.03 -9.81 -5.95
N ASN A 45 -7.54 -10.56 -4.96
CA ASN A 45 -8.31 -11.08 -3.84
C ASN A 45 -8.00 -10.29 -2.56
N HIS A 46 -8.18 -8.96 -2.60
CA HIS A 46 -8.08 -8.14 -1.39
C HIS A 46 -9.43 -8.10 -0.65
N PRO A 47 -9.41 -7.88 0.68
CA PRO A 47 -10.64 -7.67 1.45
C PRO A 47 -11.47 -6.50 0.91
N SER A 48 -12.81 -6.59 0.96
CA SER A 48 -13.71 -5.59 0.37
C SER A 48 -13.61 -4.18 0.96
N TRP A 49 -13.10 -4.05 2.19
CA TRP A 49 -12.87 -2.77 2.86
C TRP A 49 -11.63 -2.04 2.34
N LEU A 50 -10.71 -2.75 1.67
CA LEU A 50 -9.50 -2.13 1.14
C LEU A 50 -9.87 -1.30 -0.10
N ARG A 51 -9.56 0.00 -0.02
CA ARG A 51 -9.86 0.97 -1.08
C ARG A 51 -8.73 0.99 -2.09
N THR A 52 -9.09 1.21 -3.36
CA THR A 52 -8.15 1.31 -4.47
C THR A 52 -8.43 2.53 -5.33
N ALA A 53 -7.40 3.00 -6.03
CA ALA A 53 -7.51 4.11 -6.96
C ALA A 53 -6.80 3.77 -8.27
N ARG A 54 -7.44 4.08 -9.40
CA ARG A 54 -6.87 3.87 -10.73
C ARG A 54 -5.79 4.90 -11.02
N ILE A 55 -4.62 4.43 -11.41
CA ILE A 55 -3.50 5.25 -11.90
C ILE A 55 -3.21 4.96 -13.37
N SER A 56 -2.62 5.95 -14.04
CA SER A 56 -2.12 5.83 -15.41
C SER A 56 -0.61 5.96 -15.41
N PHE A 57 0.05 5.06 -16.14
CA PHE A 57 1.49 5.10 -16.34
C PHE A 57 1.84 5.90 -17.60
N PRO A 58 3.06 6.47 -17.71
CA PRO A 58 3.53 7.12 -18.93
C PRO A 58 3.46 6.23 -20.19
N SER A 59 3.48 4.91 -20.02
CA SER A 59 3.32 3.92 -21.09
C SER A 59 1.89 3.76 -21.62
N GLY A 60 0.91 4.49 -21.06
CA GLY A 60 -0.52 4.35 -21.39
C GLY A 60 -1.23 3.18 -20.68
N ARG A 61 -0.49 2.34 -19.94
CA ARG A 61 -1.08 1.29 -19.11
C ARG A 61 -1.72 1.87 -17.84
N TYR A 62 -2.61 1.11 -17.22
CA TYR A 62 -3.22 1.47 -15.93
C TYR A 62 -3.10 0.35 -14.90
N ALA A 63 -3.17 0.71 -13.63
CA ALA A 63 -3.32 -0.20 -12.51
C ALA A 63 -4.23 0.41 -11.46
N ASP A 64 -4.85 -0.43 -10.64
CA ASP A 64 -5.55 0.01 -9.45
C ASP A 64 -4.58 -0.24 -8.27
N GLU A 65 -4.13 0.83 -7.62
CA GLU A 65 -3.24 0.78 -6.46
C GLU A 65 -4.03 0.86 -5.16
N LEU A 66 -3.41 0.42 -4.06
CA LEU A 66 -3.94 0.63 -2.71
C LEU A 66 -4.12 2.14 -2.46
N CYS A 67 -5.24 2.52 -1.86
CA CYS A 67 -5.54 3.93 -1.55
C CYS A 67 -6.04 4.03 -0.10
N PRO A 68 -5.16 4.29 0.89
CA PRO A 68 -5.57 4.34 2.30
C PRO A 68 -6.61 5.44 2.55
N GLU A 69 -7.70 5.11 3.24
CA GLU A 69 -8.73 6.08 3.65
C GLU A 69 -8.95 6.08 5.17
N GLU A 70 -8.63 4.98 5.87
CA GLU A 70 -8.91 4.76 7.28
C GLU A 70 -7.64 4.34 8.04
N PRO A 71 -7.53 4.64 9.35
CA PRO A 71 -6.44 4.16 10.23
C PRO A 71 -6.39 2.64 10.37
#